data_AF-A0A7Y5V247-F1
#
_entry.id   AF-A0A7Y5V247-F1
#
_cell.length_a   1.000
_cell.length_b   1.000
_cell.length_c   1.000
_cell.angle_alpha   90.00
_cell.angle_beta   90.00
_cell.angle_gamma   90.00
#
_symmetry.space_group_name_H-M   'P 1'
#
loop_
_entity.id
_entity.type
_entity.pdbx_description
1 polymer ?
#
loop_
_entity_poly.entity_id
_entity_poly.type
_entity_poly.pdbx_seq_one_letter_code
_entity_poly.pdbx_strand_id
1 'polypeptide(L)'
;MNPLMDAYAHLAHALAADPLLRLAATVATLDPFWAALAEGEIDYETDPLTIALHVTRGAFPDIYAEAGERLRAGAGYAELDRLICRAITARGIPLDDLEAMSWGVPLNAWGVDLEDPEFYAVHADLLPLLAPFGLRPPEEDAYRVDVPTCVYPAGGAIAASLLEQTEPALRQVGWAFGWLFSCNGNSLVDCTDEGLAEIPPLSWSPDDIAFAIELIAEAEGIMRDVRAGIDTLQGSPDLMAALMRNVAILYRELKKKGVRDIRHFRLAWAADDGTTKPAGDSTNG
;
A
#
# COMPACT_ATOMS: atom_id res chain seq x y z
N MET A 1 -49.01 16.77 -40.96
CA MET A 1 -48.94 15.92 -39.76
C MET A 1 -47.68 15.09 -39.88
N ASN A 2 -46.79 15.13 -38.88
CA ASN A 2 -45.59 14.31 -38.89
C ASN A 2 -45.91 13.02 -38.12
N PRO A 3 -46.10 11.88 -38.81
CA PRO A 3 -46.55 10.64 -38.18
C PRO A 3 -45.60 10.15 -37.08
N LEU A 4 -44.32 10.54 -37.13
CA LEU A 4 -43.31 10.24 -36.11
C LEU A 4 -43.55 11.04 -34.82
N MET A 5 -43.96 12.31 -34.94
CA MET A 5 -44.33 13.15 -33.80
C MET A 5 -45.66 12.72 -33.18
N ASP A 6 -46.62 12.30 -34.01
CA ASP A 6 -47.91 11.79 -33.53
C ASP A 6 -47.73 10.46 -32.77
N ALA A 7 -46.86 9.57 -33.28
CA ALA A 7 -46.49 8.34 -32.59
C ALA A 7 -45.76 8.60 -31.26
N TYR A 8 -44.83 9.56 -31.23
CA TYR A 8 -44.15 9.97 -30.01
C TYR A 8 -45.12 10.52 -28.96
N ALA A 9 -46.03 11.41 -29.35
CA ALA A 9 -47.03 11.97 -28.45
C ALA A 9 -47.98 10.90 -27.89
N HIS A 10 -48.37 9.92 -28.72
CA HIS A 10 -49.20 8.81 -28.28
C HIS A 10 -48.48 7.91 -27.27
N LEU A 11 -47.21 7.58 -27.51
CA LEU A 11 -46.38 6.82 -26.59
C LEU A 11 -46.16 7.56 -25.26
N ALA A 12 -45.84 8.85 -25.31
CA ALA A 12 -45.66 9.67 -24.12
C ALA A 12 -46.95 9.74 -23.27
N HIS A 13 -48.11 9.84 -23.93
CA HIS A 13 -49.40 9.84 -23.25
C HIS A 13 -49.72 8.48 -22.61
N ALA A 14 -49.50 7.38 -23.32
CA ALA A 14 -49.71 6.03 -22.79
C ALA A 14 -48.77 5.75 -21.59
N LEU A 15 -47.52 6.18 -21.68
CA LEU A 15 -46.52 6.05 -20.61
C LEU A 15 -46.87 6.88 -19.38
N ALA A 16 -47.52 8.03 -19.55
CA ALA A 16 -47.98 8.89 -18.46
C ALA A 16 -49.34 8.47 -17.86
N ALA A 17 -50.14 7.66 -18.57
CA ALA A 17 -51.44 7.20 -18.11
C ALA A 17 -51.35 5.98 -17.18
N ASP A 18 -50.32 5.15 -17.33
CA ASP A 18 -50.11 3.94 -16.53
C ASP A 18 -49.13 4.19 -15.36
N PRO A 19 -49.56 4.09 -14.09
CA PRO A 19 -48.69 4.26 -12.93
C PRO A 19 -47.46 3.33 -12.90
N LEU A 20 -47.58 2.09 -13.40
CA LEU A 20 -46.47 1.14 -13.46
C LEU A 20 -45.44 1.54 -14.52
N LEU A 21 -45.89 1.99 -15.70
CA LEU A 21 -44.98 2.50 -16.73
C LEU A 21 -44.28 3.79 -16.29
N ARG A 22 -44.96 4.66 -15.54
CA ARG A 22 -44.34 5.83 -14.92
C ARG A 22 -43.28 5.46 -13.90
N LEU A 23 -43.55 4.47 -13.04
CA LEU A 23 -42.58 3.97 -12.08
C LEU A 23 -41.37 3.38 -12.81
N ALA A 24 -41.61 2.51 -13.82
CA ALA A 24 -40.54 1.92 -14.63
C ALA A 24 -39.69 2.99 -15.34
N ALA A 25 -40.32 4.02 -15.92
CA ALA A 25 -39.61 5.14 -16.55
C ALA A 25 -38.82 5.97 -15.54
N THR A 26 -39.36 6.16 -14.33
CA THR A 26 -38.66 6.86 -13.24
C THR A 26 -37.43 6.07 -12.80
N VAL A 27 -37.57 4.75 -12.58
CA VAL A 27 -36.46 3.87 -12.22
C VAL A 27 -35.40 3.87 -13.32
N ALA A 28 -35.79 3.71 -14.59
CA ALA A 28 -34.85 3.74 -15.71
C ALA A 28 -34.15 5.10 -15.88
N THR A 29 -34.78 6.20 -15.44
CA THR A 29 -34.16 7.53 -15.47
C THR A 29 -33.15 7.71 -14.35
N LEU A 30 -33.45 7.20 -13.15
CA LEU A 30 -32.61 7.35 -11.95
C LEU A 30 -31.47 6.33 -11.90
N ASP A 31 -31.72 5.10 -12.34
CA ASP A 31 -30.77 3.99 -12.33
C ASP A 31 -30.83 3.30 -13.70
N PRO A 32 -30.24 3.88 -14.75
CA PRO A 32 -30.35 3.36 -16.12
C PRO A 32 -29.76 1.95 -16.27
N PHE A 33 -28.90 1.53 -15.34
CA PHE A 33 -28.24 0.24 -15.36
C PHE A 33 -28.85 -0.78 -14.39
N TRP A 34 -29.97 -0.45 -13.73
CA TRP A 34 -30.57 -1.31 -12.70
C TRP A 34 -30.75 -2.76 -13.16
N ALA A 35 -31.20 -2.97 -14.41
CA ALA A 35 -31.47 -4.29 -14.96
C ALA A 35 -30.20 -4.99 -15.48
N ALA A 36 -29.26 -4.23 -16.04
CA ALA A 36 -28.00 -4.77 -16.55
C ALA A 36 -27.06 -5.22 -15.42
N LEU A 37 -27.23 -4.64 -14.24
CA LEU A 37 -26.39 -4.87 -13.07
C LEU A 37 -27.13 -5.65 -11.96
N ALA A 38 -28.37 -6.09 -12.20
CA ALA A 38 -29.21 -6.76 -11.20
C ALA A 38 -28.80 -8.22 -10.92
N GLU A 39 -28.27 -8.94 -11.91
CA GLU A 39 -27.96 -10.36 -11.79
C GLU A 39 -26.76 -10.73 -12.69
N GLY A 40 -25.63 -11.06 -12.07
CA GLY A 40 -24.46 -11.62 -12.75
C GLY A 40 -23.18 -11.51 -11.92
N GLU A 41 -22.39 -12.59 -11.86
CA GLU A 41 -20.95 -12.45 -11.59
C GLU A 41 -20.39 -11.59 -12.73
N ILE A 42 -19.68 -10.51 -12.39
CA ILE A 42 -18.97 -9.70 -13.38
C ILE A 42 -17.89 -10.61 -13.98
N ASP A 43 -18.02 -10.91 -15.27
CA ASP A 43 -17.00 -11.64 -16.02
C ASP A 43 -15.77 -10.75 -16.20
N TYR A 44 -14.57 -11.32 -16.16
CA TYR A 44 -13.31 -10.64 -16.44
C TYR A 44 -13.25 -10.06 -17.87
N GLU A 45 -14.07 -10.55 -18.80
CA GLU A 45 -14.21 -9.99 -20.15
C GLU A 45 -15.19 -8.80 -20.23
N THR A 46 -15.83 -8.43 -19.12
CA THR A 46 -16.73 -7.27 -19.07
C THR A 46 -15.94 -5.98 -19.28
N ASP A 47 -16.49 -5.04 -20.05
CA ASP A 47 -15.81 -3.77 -20.28
C ASP A 47 -15.56 -3.01 -18.96
N PRO A 48 -14.39 -2.37 -18.77
CA PRO A 48 -14.02 -1.75 -17.49
C PRO A 48 -15.01 -0.69 -17.00
N LEU A 49 -15.69 0.02 -17.91
CA LEU A 49 -16.68 1.02 -17.54
C LEU A 49 -17.93 0.38 -16.92
N THR A 50 -18.42 -0.73 -17.47
CA THR A 50 -19.52 -1.49 -16.87
C THR A 50 -19.15 -2.01 -15.48
N ILE A 51 -17.93 -2.51 -15.29
CA ILE A 51 -17.43 -2.92 -13.97
C ILE A 51 -17.43 -1.74 -13.01
N ALA A 52 -16.86 -0.62 -13.41
CA ALA A 52 -16.79 0.59 -12.60
C ALA A 52 -18.18 1.11 -12.21
N LEU A 53 -19.15 1.09 -13.13
CA LEU A 53 -20.53 1.46 -12.86
C LEU A 53 -21.20 0.49 -11.88
N HIS A 54 -20.93 -0.81 -11.98
CA HIS A 54 -21.42 -1.80 -11.01
C HIS A 54 -20.86 -1.53 -9.61
N VAL A 55 -19.54 -1.38 -9.53
CA VAL A 55 -18.83 -1.13 -8.26
C VAL A 55 -19.33 0.17 -7.64
N THR A 56 -19.31 1.27 -8.39
CA THR A 56 -19.73 2.58 -7.87
C THR A 56 -21.20 2.59 -7.46
N ARG A 57 -22.09 1.87 -8.16
CA ARG A 57 -23.50 1.77 -7.76
C ARG A 57 -23.68 1.21 -6.35
N GLY A 58 -22.85 0.26 -5.94
CA GLY A 58 -22.87 -0.33 -4.59
C GLY A 58 -22.02 0.42 -3.57
N ALA A 59 -20.76 0.67 -3.91
CA ALA A 59 -19.73 1.19 -3.01
C ALA A 59 -19.69 2.72 -2.92
N PHE A 60 -20.00 3.41 -4.03
CA PHE A 60 -19.88 4.88 -4.15
C PHE A 60 -21.09 5.49 -4.87
N PRO A 61 -22.31 5.42 -4.29
CA PRO A 61 -23.54 5.77 -5.01
C PRO A 61 -23.58 7.21 -5.53
N ASP A 62 -22.88 8.13 -4.88
CA ASP A 62 -22.71 9.51 -5.32
C ASP A 62 -21.86 9.62 -6.60
N ILE A 63 -20.76 8.86 -6.68
CA ILE A 63 -19.92 8.78 -7.88
C ILE A 63 -20.70 8.15 -9.03
N TYR A 64 -21.47 7.09 -8.75
CA TYR A 64 -22.35 6.45 -9.74
C TYR A 64 -23.40 7.41 -10.29
N ALA A 65 -24.08 8.17 -9.42
CA ALA A 65 -25.09 9.13 -9.83
C ALA A 65 -24.49 10.22 -10.75
N GLU A 66 -23.30 10.74 -10.41
CA GLU A 66 -22.61 11.71 -11.27
C GLU A 66 -22.18 11.10 -12.61
N ALA A 67 -21.60 9.90 -12.60
CA ALA A 67 -21.24 9.18 -13.83
C ALA A 67 -22.47 8.96 -14.74
N GLY A 68 -23.61 8.60 -14.15
CA GLY A 68 -24.88 8.43 -14.88
C GLY A 68 -25.39 9.72 -15.54
N GLU A 69 -25.28 10.87 -14.86
CA GLU A 69 -25.60 12.18 -15.44
C GLU A 69 -24.66 12.54 -16.60
N ARG A 70 -23.36 12.31 -16.44
CA ARG A 70 -22.37 12.56 -17.50
C ARG A 70 -22.59 11.70 -18.72
N LEU A 71 -22.89 10.42 -18.52
CA LEU A 71 -23.20 9.51 -19.61
C LEU A 71 -24.47 9.96 -20.36
N ARG A 72 -25.51 10.40 -19.65
CA ARG A 72 -26.72 10.98 -20.27
C ARG A 72 -26.43 12.26 -21.06
N ALA A 73 -25.44 13.04 -20.64
CA ALA A 73 -24.94 14.20 -21.38
C ALA A 73 -24.05 13.84 -22.58
N GLY A 74 -23.79 12.56 -22.83
CA GLY A 74 -22.98 12.08 -23.95
C GLY A 74 -21.47 12.02 -23.66
N ALA A 75 -21.06 11.99 -22.40
CA ALA A 75 -19.65 11.83 -22.03
C ALA A 75 -19.10 10.50 -22.57
N GLY A 76 -17.88 10.56 -23.12
CA GLY A 76 -17.16 9.39 -23.60
C GLY A 76 -16.39 8.67 -22.49
N TYR A 77 -15.87 7.49 -22.80
CA TYR A 77 -15.10 6.64 -21.86
C TYR A 77 -14.01 7.42 -21.11
N ALA A 78 -13.14 8.15 -21.82
CA ALA A 78 -12.02 8.86 -21.20
C ALA A 78 -12.43 9.99 -20.25
N GLU A 79 -13.64 10.55 -20.39
CA GLU A 79 -14.17 11.52 -19.42
C GLU A 79 -14.66 10.81 -18.16
N LEU A 80 -15.36 9.69 -18.33
CA LEU A 80 -15.90 8.89 -17.22
C LEU A 80 -14.81 8.20 -16.41
N ASP A 81 -13.82 7.61 -17.08
CA ASP A 81 -12.60 7.05 -16.49
C ASP A 81 -11.93 8.06 -15.54
N ARG A 82 -11.57 9.24 -16.06
CA ARG A 82 -11.00 10.32 -15.24
C ARG A 82 -11.92 10.81 -14.13
N LEU A 83 -13.23 10.78 -14.32
CA LEU A 83 -14.18 11.22 -13.30
C LEU A 83 -14.17 10.24 -12.13
N ILE A 84 -14.38 8.96 -12.42
CA ILE A 84 -14.48 7.90 -11.43
C ILE A 84 -13.14 7.71 -10.71
N CYS A 85 -12.03 7.60 -11.47
CA CYS A 85 -10.69 7.43 -10.91
C CYS A 85 -10.32 8.56 -9.94
N ARG A 86 -10.56 9.83 -10.33
CA ARG A 86 -10.29 10.97 -9.46
C ARG A 86 -11.19 11.00 -8.23
N ALA A 87 -12.47 10.66 -8.39
CA ALA A 87 -13.41 10.67 -7.27
C ALA A 87 -13.08 9.57 -6.24
N ILE A 88 -12.72 8.36 -6.68
CA ILE A 88 -12.28 7.26 -5.81
C ILE A 88 -10.92 7.56 -5.18
N THR A 89 -9.98 8.11 -5.95
CA THR A 89 -8.68 8.58 -5.43
C THR A 89 -8.85 9.63 -4.33
N ALA A 90 -9.80 10.55 -4.49
CA ALA A 90 -10.12 11.52 -3.44
C ALA A 90 -10.72 10.90 -2.16
N ARG A 91 -11.16 9.63 -2.19
CA ARG A 91 -11.57 8.86 -1.01
C ARG A 91 -10.41 8.09 -0.35
N GLY A 92 -9.21 8.14 -0.93
CA GLY A 92 -8.01 7.49 -0.37
C GLY A 92 -7.62 6.15 -1.00
N ILE A 93 -8.25 5.75 -2.11
CA ILE A 93 -7.88 4.55 -2.87
C ILE A 93 -7.22 4.98 -4.18
N PRO A 94 -5.90 4.76 -4.38
CA PRO A 94 -5.22 5.16 -5.61
C PRO A 94 -5.76 4.35 -6.78
N LEU A 95 -6.38 5.02 -7.75
CA LEU A 95 -6.97 4.38 -8.92
C LEU A 95 -6.58 5.18 -10.17
N ASP A 96 -5.76 4.57 -11.02
CA ASP A 96 -5.21 5.23 -12.23
C ASP A 96 -6.08 5.00 -13.47
N ASP A 97 -6.71 3.83 -13.58
CA ASP A 97 -7.61 3.45 -14.66
C ASP A 97 -8.74 2.53 -14.16
N LEU A 98 -9.82 2.42 -14.94
CA LEU A 98 -10.95 1.54 -14.58
C LEU A 98 -10.64 0.04 -14.70
N GLU A 99 -9.60 -0.36 -15.43
CA GLU A 99 -9.24 -1.78 -15.60
C GLU A 99 -8.77 -2.37 -14.28
N ALA A 100 -8.05 -1.62 -13.47
CA ALA A 100 -7.64 -2.04 -12.12
C ALA A 100 -8.83 -2.47 -11.24
N MET A 101 -10.03 -1.93 -11.46
CA MET A 101 -11.21 -2.24 -10.64
C MET A 101 -11.70 -3.69 -10.80
N SER A 102 -11.38 -4.37 -11.91
CA SER A 102 -11.76 -5.77 -12.12
C SER A 102 -11.01 -6.75 -11.21
N TRP A 103 -9.88 -6.31 -10.65
CA TRP A 103 -9.02 -7.12 -9.80
C TRP A 103 -9.28 -6.93 -8.30
N GLY A 104 -10.27 -6.11 -7.93
CA GLY A 104 -10.57 -5.73 -6.54
C GLY A 104 -10.15 -4.30 -6.23
N VAL A 105 -10.06 -3.97 -4.93
CA VAL A 105 -9.56 -2.66 -4.50
C VAL A 105 -8.05 -2.60 -4.79
N PRO A 106 -7.56 -1.65 -5.60
CA PRO A 106 -6.14 -1.56 -5.93
C PRO A 106 -5.33 -1.20 -4.70
N LEU A 107 -4.23 -1.92 -4.52
CA LEU A 107 -3.29 -1.76 -3.41
C LEU A 107 -1.88 -1.74 -4.00
N ASN A 108 -1.13 -0.66 -3.76
CA ASN A 108 0.25 -0.54 -4.24
C ASN A 108 1.18 -1.20 -3.23
N ALA A 109 2.08 -2.06 -3.71
CA ALA A 109 3.16 -2.58 -2.88
C ALA A 109 4.33 -1.58 -2.85
N TRP A 110 4.95 -1.46 -1.68
CA TRP A 110 6.13 -0.63 -1.43
C TRP A 110 7.27 -1.49 -0.91
N GLY A 111 7.04 -2.77 -0.63
CA GLY A 111 8.08 -3.69 -0.16
C GLY A 111 9.17 -3.89 -1.19
N VAL A 112 10.36 -4.17 -0.68
CA VAL A 112 11.57 -4.32 -1.48
C VAL A 112 12.10 -5.74 -1.39
N ASP A 113 12.72 -6.20 -2.48
CA ASP A 113 13.44 -7.45 -2.51
C ASP A 113 14.95 -7.20 -2.48
N LEU A 114 15.61 -7.58 -1.39
CA LEU A 114 17.07 -7.50 -1.26
C LEU A 114 17.80 -8.54 -2.12
N GLU A 115 17.09 -9.53 -2.65
CA GLU A 115 17.61 -10.53 -3.58
C GLU A 115 17.50 -10.07 -5.03
N ASP A 116 16.72 -9.03 -5.32
CA ASP A 116 16.57 -8.46 -6.66
C ASP A 116 17.76 -7.54 -6.99
N PRO A 117 18.53 -7.82 -8.06
CA PRO A 117 19.58 -6.94 -8.55
C PRO A 117 19.10 -5.52 -8.91
N GLU A 118 17.88 -5.36 -9.42
CA GLU A 118 17.34 -4.07 -9.87
C GLU A 118 17.13 -3.11 -8.69
N PHE A 119 16.77 -3.63 -7.51
CA PHE A 119 16.70 -2.85 -6.28
C PHE A 119 18.01 -2.06 -6.01
N TYR A 120 19.18 -2.69 -6.19
CA TYR A 120 20.47 -2.04 -5.95
C TYR A 120 20.81 -0.98 -7.01
N ALA A 121 20.27 -1.11 -8.22
CA ALA A 121 20.42 -0.12 -9.29
C ALA A 121 19.52 1.10 -9.06
N VAL A 122 18.26 0.87 -8.67
CA VAL A 122 17.27 1.93 -8.40
C VAL A 122 17.59 2.67 -7.10
N HIS A 123 18.04 1.96 -6.07
CA HIS A 123 18.31 2.49 -4.73
C HIS A 123 19.80 2.55 -4.38
N ALA A 124 20.60 3.05 -5.33
CA ALA A 124 22.05 3.22 -5.13
C ALA A 124 22.39 4.13 -3.93
N ASP A 125 21.47 5.01 -3.53
CA ASP A 125 21.57 5.86 -2.35
C ASP A 125 21.49 5.08 -1.02
N LEU A 126 20.92 3.88 -1.02
CA LEU A 126 20.77 3.02 0.16
C LEU A 126 21.96 2.08 0.40
N LEU A 127 22.89 1.97 -0.56
CA LEU A 127 24.07 1.10 -0.43
C LEU A 127 24.89 1.36 0.85
N PRO A 128 25.11 2.60 1.31
CA PRO A 128 25.82 2.85 2.57
C PRO A 128 25.10 2.26 3.80
N LEU A 129 23.76 2.14 3.76
CA LEU A 129 22.95 1.60 4.86
C LEU A 129 22.98 0.05 4.87
N LEU A 130 23.17 -0.56 3.71
CA LEU A 130 23.24 -2.01 3.52
C LEU A 130 24.65 -2.56 3.75
N ALA A 131 25.69 -1.75 3.51
CA ALA A 131 27.09 -2.13 3.67
C ALA A 131 27.46 -2.70 5.07
N PRO A 132 26.94 -2.19 6.21
CA PRO A 132 27.16 -2.79 7.53
C PRO A 132 26.70 -4.25 7.63
N PHE A 133 25.67 -4.64 6.88
CA PHE A 133 25.16 -6.01 6.79
C PHE A 133 25.96 -6.88 5.81
N GLY A 134 27.01 -6.34 5.19
CA GLY A 134 27.82 -7.05 4.22
C GLY A 134 27.15 -7.24 2.86
N LEU A 135 25.98 -6.64 2.65
CA LEU A 135 25.31 -6.61 1.35
C LEU A 135 26.04 -5.65 0.41
N ARG A 136 26.20 -6.07 -0.83
CA ARG A 136 26.89 -5.31 -1.88
C ARG A 136 26.09 -5.44 -3.17
N PRO A 137 26.17 -4.43 -4.07
CA PRO A 137 25.64 -4.58 -5.41
C PRO A 137 26.20 -5.85 -6.06
N PRO A 138 25.37 -6.59 -6.82
CA PRO A 138 25.85 -7.74 -7.57
C PRO A 138 26.92 -7.36 -8.60
N GLU A 139 27.72 -8.34 -9.00
CA GLU A 139 28.55 -8.23 -10.21
C GLU A 139 27.66 -8.11 -11.46
N GLU A 140 28.17 -7.54 -12.56
CA GLU A 140 27.42 -7.36 -13.81
C GLU A 140 26.76 -8.69 -14.26
N ASP A 141 25.50 -8.62 -14.68
CA ASP A 141 24.66 -9.75 -15.15
C ASP A 141 24.21 -10.81 -14.11
N ALA A 142 24.26 -10.52 -12.81
CA ALA A 142 23.66 -11.44 -11.82
C ALA A 142 22.12 -11.45 -11.93
N TYR A 143 21.52 -12.64 -11.91
CA TYR A 143 20.05 -12.82 -11.89
C TYR A 143 19.42 -12.67 -10.50
N ARG A 144 20.22 -12.82 -9.43
CA ARG A 144 19.78 -12.75 -8.03
C ARG A 144 20.96 -12.45 -7.12
N VAL A 145 20.74 -11.69 -6.06
CA VAL A 145 21.71 -11.44 -4.99
C VAL A 145 21.53 -12.49 -3.90
N ASP A 146 22.62 -13.16 -3.52
CA ASP A 146 22.62 -14.08 -2.38
C ASP A 146 22.66 -13.27 -1.08
N VAL A 147 21.53 -13.19 -0.40
CA VAL A 147 21.40 -12.52 0.90
C VAL A 147 21.65 -13.55 2.01
N PRO A 148 22.74 -13.41 2.80
CA PRO A 148 23.01 -14.36 3.87
C PRO A 148 21.85 -14.45 4.86
N THR A 149 21.48 -15.68 5.25
CA THR A 149 20.32 -15.94 6.12
C THR A 149 20.34 -15.21 7.48
N CYS A 150 21.51 -14.75 7.95
CA CYS A 150 21.65 -13.97 9.17
C CYS A 150 21.28 -12.48 9.01
N VAL A 151 21.15 -11.99 7.79
CA VAL A 151 20.86 -10.58 7.46
C VAL A 151 19.46 -10.20 7.95
N TYR A 152 18.40 -10.90 7.52
CA TYR A 152 17.02 -10.59 7.93
C TYR A 152 16.81 -10.59 9.45
N PRO A 153 17.29 -11.61 10.21
CA PRO A 153 17.20 -11.57 11.67
C PRO A 153 17.93 -10.37 12.27
N ALA A 154 19.14 -10.05 11.80
CA ALA A 154 19.89 -8.90 12.30
C ALA A 154 19.19 -7.58 11.97
N GLY A 155 18.68 -7.44 10.74
CA GLY A 155 17.91 -6.30 10.28
C GLY A 155 16.65 -6.08 11.13
N GLY A 156 15.87 -7.13 11.36
CA GLY A 156 14.70 -7.07 12.23
C GLY A 156 15.04 -6.72 13.69
N ALA A 157 16.18 -7.19 14.22
CA ALA A 157 16.63 -6.81 15.56
C ALA A 157 17.06 -5.34 15.65
N ILE A 158 17.69 -4.80 14.59
CA ILE A 158 18.02 -3.37 14.47
C ILE A 158 16.73 -2.54 14.44
N ALA A 159 15.79 -2.89 13.56
CA ALA A 159 14.51 -2.20 13.43
C ALA A 159 13.75 -2.19 14.76
N ALA A 160 13.58 -3.35 15.40
CA ALA A 160 12.91 -3.47 16.68
C ALA A 160 13.57 -2.59 17.77
N SER A 161 14.90 -2.64 17.89
CA SER A 161 15.62 -1.85 18.89
C SER A 161 15.48 -0.34 18.67
N LEU A 162 15.42 0.12 17.41
CA LEU A 162 15.23 1.51 17.05
C LEU A 162 13.79 1.98 17.30
N LEU A 163 12.80 1.14 17.01
CA LEU A 163 11.39 1.45 17.24
C LEU A 163 11.03 1.56 18.73
N GLU A 164 11.78 0.90 19.61
CA GLU A 164 11.67 1.03 21.07
C GLU A 164 12.24 2.34 21.62
N GLN A 165 12.98 3.12 20.82
CA GLN A 165 13.56 4.40 21.28
C GLN A 165 12.48 5.45 21.50
N THR A 166 12.71 6.37 22.44
CA THR A 166 11.81 7.50 22.69
C THR A 166 12.02 8.65 21.71
N GLU A 167 13.21 8.76 21.13
CA GLU A 167 13.56 9.81 20.17
C GLU A 167 12.90 9.56 18.81
N PRO A 168 12.11 10.51 18.27
CA PRO A 168 11.42 10.33 16.99
C PRO A 168 12.36 10.01 15.82
N ALA A 169 13.52 10.68 15.75
CA ALA A 169 14.50 10.48 14.68
C ALA A 169 15.04 9.04 14.65
N LEU A 170 15.28 8.44 15.81
CA LEU A 170 15.71 7.04 15.89
C LEU A 170 14.60 6.07 15.51
N ARG A 171 13.35 6.36 15.90
CA ARG A 171 12.19 5.55 15.47
C ARG A 171 12.00 5.59 13.96
N GLN A 172 12.19 6.74 13.32
CA GLN A 172 12.15 6.88 11.86
C GLN A 172 13.22 6.03 11.17
N VAL A 173 14.43 5.98 11.72
CA VAL A 173 15.48 5.06 11.24
C VAL A 173 15.06 3.61 11.46
N GLY A 174 14.33 3.32 12.55
CA GLY A 174 13.71 2.02 12.80
C GLY A 174 12.72 1.62 11.72
N TRP A 175 11.83 2.52 11.30
CA TRP A 175 10.92 2.29 10.18
C TRP A 175 11.66 2.03 8.86
N ALA A 176 12.73 2.78 8.58
CA ALA A 176 13.56 2.55 7.39
C ALA A 176 14.14 1.13 7.35
N PHE A 177 14.66 0.62 8.48
CA PHE A 177 15.13 -0.76 8.56
C PHE A 177 14.00 -1.78 8.56
N GLY A 178 12.86 -1.45 9.17
CA GLY A 178 11.68 -2.31 9.10
C GLY A 178 11.20 -2.49 7.66
N TRP A 179 11.29 -1.44 6.83
CA TRP A 179 10.97 -1.52 5.40
C TRP A 179 12.00 -2.34 4.62
N LEU A 180 13.30 -2.05 4.78
CA LEU A 180 14.37 -2.79 4.10
C LEU A 180 14.37 -4.30 4.40
N PHE A 181 13.86 -4.70 5.56
CA PHE A 181 13.85 -6.09 6.01
C PHE A 181 12.44 -6.68 6.18
N SER A 182 11.42 -6.05 5.59
CA SER A 182 10.02 -6.51 5.56
C SER A 182 9.47 -6.92 6.94
N CYS A 183 9.61 -6.05 7.93
CA CYS A 183 9.17 -6.33 9.30
C CYS A 183 8.46 -5.14 9.98
N ASN A 184 7.72 -4.34 9.23
CA ASN A 184 6.91 -3.24 9.77
C ASN A 184 5.53 -3.68 10.29
N GLY A 185 5.01 -4.80 9.77
CA GLY A 185 3.69 -5.34 10.11
C GLY A 185 2.55 -4.86 9.21
N ASN A 186 2.83 -4.01 8.23
CA ASN A 186 1.87 -3.57 7.21
C ASN A 186 2.20 -4.28 5.88
N SER A 187 1.25 -5.02 5.33
CA SER A 187 1.47 -5.86 4.15
C SER A 187 1.85 -5.07 2.90
N LEU A 188 1.37 -3.82 2.75
CA LEU A 188 1.75 -2.98 1.60
C LEU A 188 3.20 -2.56 1.67
N VAL A 189 3.79 -2.48 2.86
CA VAL A 189 5.18 -2.09 3.06
C VAL A 189 6.11 -3.30 3.15
N ASP A 190 5.61 -4.44 3.61
CA ASP A 190 6.41 -5.64 3.82
C ASP A 190 6.45 -6.57 2.59
N CYS A 191 5.41 -6.57 1.75
CA CYS A 191 5.33 -7.38 0.54
C CYS A 191 5.83 -6.63 -0.70
N THR A 192 6.49 -7.35 -1.60
CA THR A 192 6.72 -6.91 -2.99
C THR A 192 5.43 -7.01 -3.80
N ASP A 193 5.40 -6.47 -5.01
CA ASP A 193 4.25 -6.63 -5.92
C ASP A 193 3.89 -8.11 -6.14
N GLU A 194 4.90 -8.96 -6.38
CA GLU A 194 4.69 -10.42 -6.50
C GLU A 194 4.12 -11.03 -5.23
N GLY A 195 4.66 -10.67 -4.06
CA GLY A 195 4.18 -11.17 -2.78
C GLY A 195 2.76 -10.71 -2.44
N LEU A 196 2.39 -9.48 -2.83
CA LEU A 196 1.06 -8.93 -2.63
C LEU A 196 0.05 -9.58 -3.58
N ALA A 197 0.44 -9.89 -4.82
CA ALA A 197 -0.41 -10.55 -5.82
C ALA A 197 -0.86 -11.97 -5.42
N GLU A 198 -0.12 -12.64 -4.54
CA GLU A 198 -0.49 -13.95 -3.98
C GLU A 198 -1.59 -13.86 -2.90
N ILE A 199 -1.87 -12.66 -2.39
CA ILE A 199 -2.91 -12.43 -1.40
C ILE A 199 -4.24 -12.17 -2.14
N PRO A 200 -5.35 -12.85 -1.78
CA PRO A 200 -6.64 -12.58 -2.38
C PRO A 200 -6.99 -11.09 -2.28
N PRO A 201 -7.37 -10.45 -3.39
CA PRO A 201 -7.63 -9.02 -3.38
C PRO A 201 -8.85 -8.68 -2.54
N LEU A 202 -8.85 -7.46 -1.98
CA LEU A 202 -9.99 -6.92 -1.24
C LEU A 202 -11.17 -6.70 -2.19
N SER A 203 -12.38 -7.02 -1.73
CA SER A 203 -13.59 -6.76 -2.50
C SER A 203 -13.99 -5.28 -2.41
N TRP A 204 -14.90 -4.84 -3.28
CA TRP A 204 -15.49 -3.49 -3.20
C TRP A 204 -16.61 -3.39 -2.15
N SER A 205 -16.61 -4.22 -1.12
CA SER A 205 -17.56 -4.11 -0.01
C SER A 205 -17.21 -2.90 0.87
N PRO A 206 -18.19 -2.30 1.59
CA PRO A 206 -17.91 -1.15 2.45
C PRO A 206 -16.84 -1.41 3.52
N ASP A 207 -16.82 -2.62 4.10
CA ASP A 207 -15.86 -2.99 5.13
C ASP A 207 -14.44 -3.13 4.56
N ASP A 208 -14.31 -3.78 3.40
CA ASP A 208 -13.03 -3.94 2.71
C ASP A 208 -12.48 -2.60 2.20
N ILE A 209 -13.35 -1.70 1.73
CA ILE A 209 -12.98 -0.33 1.34
C ILE A 209 -12.45 0.44 2.55
N ALA A 210 -13.14 0.38 3.68
CA ALA A 210 -12.69 1.06 4.90
C ALA A 210 -11.33 0.52 5.36
N PHE A 211 -11.17 -0.80 5.35
CA PHE A 211 -9.91 -1.46 5.66
C PHE A 211 -8.79 -1.06 4.69
N ALA A 212 -9.05 -1.04 3.39
CA ALA A 212 -8.08 -0.63 2.37
C ALA A 212 -7.60 0.81 2.60
N ILE A 213 -8.51 1.74 2.86
CA ILE A 213 -8.18 3.15 3.13
C ILE A 213 -7.28 3.26 4.37
N GLU A 214 -7.60 2.55 5.46
CA GLU A 214 -6.77 2.54 6.66
C GLU A 214 -5.38 1.95 6.39
N LEU A 215 -5.31 0.83 5.67
CA LEU A 215 -4.07 0.14 5.31
C LEU A 215 -3.17 1.02 4.43
N ILE A 216 -3.74 1.69 3.43
CA ILE A 216 -3.04 2.62 2.54
C ILE A 216 -2.52 3.82 3.32
N ALA A 217 -3.38 4.45 4.15
CA ALA A 217 -2.99 5.62 4.93
C ALA A 217 -1.88 5.30 5.94
N GLU A 218 -1.90 4.10 6.54
CA GLU A 218 -0.82 3.62 7.39
C GLU A 218 0.48 3.41 6.60
N ALA A 219 0.41 2.75 5.43
CA ALA A 219 1.56 2.53 4.57
C ALA A 219 2.22 3.84 4.13
N GLU A 220 1.44 4.83 3.69
CA GLU A 220 1.94 6.18 3.36
C GLU A 220 2.59 6.87 4.58
N GLY A 221 2.02 6.67 5.77
CA GLY A 221 2.57 7.14 7.04
C GLY A 221 3.94 6.54 7.33
N ILE A 222 4.06 5.22 7.25
CA ILE A 222 5.30 4.48 7.42
C ILE A 222 6.34 4.98 6.42
N MET A 223 5.98 5.12 5.15
CA MET A 223 6.94 5.46 4.11
C MET A 223 7.44 6.90 4.18
N ARG A 224 6.63 7.82 4.73
CA ARG A 224 7.09 9.16 5.12
C ARG A 224 8.15 9.09 6.21
N ASP A 225 7.95 8.23 7.22
CA ASP A 225 8.92 8.02 8.30
C ASP A 225 10.18 7.27 7.81
N VAL A 226 10.04 6.32 6.88
CA VAL A 226 11.16 5.65 6.19
C VAL A 226 12.04 6.68 5.51
N ARG A 227 11.46 7.59 4.72
CA ARG A 227 12.23 8.64 4.03
C ARG A 227 12.97 9.53 5.02
N ALA A 228 12.28 9.99 6.08
CA ALA A 228 12.90 10.80 7.13
C ALA A 228 14.02 10.05 7.87
N GLY A 229 13.85 8.74 8.07
CA GLY A 229 14.84 7.86 8.69
C GLY A 229 16.09 7.69 7.83
N ILE A 230 15.92 7.48 6.52
CA ILE A 230 17.03 7.41 5.56
C ILE A 230 17.83 8.72 5.57
N ASP A 231 17.14 9.86 5.46
CA ASP A 231 17.78 11.18 5.44
C ASP A 231 18.53 11.45 6.77
N THR A 232 17.93 11.07 7.90
CA THR A 232 18.55 11.17 9.24
C THR A 232 19.83 10.35 9.34
N LEU A 233 19.78 9.09 8.90
CA LEU A 233 20.91 8.17 8.98
C LEU A 233 22.05 8.57 8.04
N GLN A 234 21.74 9.01 6.83
CA GLN A 234 22.74 9.53 5.87
C GLN A 234 23.37 10.84 6.36
N GLY A 235 22.61 11.69 7.07
CA GLY A 235 23.07 12.95 7.62
C GLY A 235 23.88 12.84 8.92
N SER A 236 23.89 11.68 9.59
CA SER A 236 24.50 11.49 10.91
C SER A 236 25.61 10.43 10.90
N PRO A 237 26.89 10.85 10.77
CA PRO A 237 28.03 9.92 10.83
C PRO A 237 28.10 9.14 12.13
N ASP A 238 27.72 9.74 13.26
CA ASP A 238 27.73 9.10 14.57
C ASP A 238 26.71 7.96 14.66
N LEU A 239 25.52 8.17 14.07
CA LEU A 239 24.48 7.15 14.01
C LEU A 239 24.87 6.01 13.06
N MET A 240 25.50 6.33 11.92
CA MET A 240 26.06 5.33 11.02
C MET A 240 27.14 4.49 11.72
N ALA A 241 28.02 5.12 12.50
CA ALA A 241 29.02 4.41 13.30
C ALA A 241 28.36 3.53 14.38
N ALA A 242 27.26 3.98 15.00
CA ALA A 242 26.49 3.17 15.95
C ALA A 242 25.86 1.95 15.27
N LEU A 243 25.25 2.12 14.10
CA LEU A 243 24.72 1.04 13.28
C LEU A 243 25.79 -0.02 12.99
N MET A 244 26.97 0.39 12.50
CA MET A 244 28.07 -0.53 12.21
C MET A 244 28.49 -1.35 13.45
N ARG A 245 28.58 -0.69 14.63
CA ARG A 245 28.89 -1.39 15.89
C ARG A 245 27.81 -2.39 16.27
N ASN A 246 26.54 -1.99 16.18
CA ASN A 246 25.40 -2.81 16.57
C ASN A 246 25.25 -4.03 15.65
N VAL A 247 25.39 -3.86 14.33
CA VAL A 247 25.37 -4.99 13.38
C VAL A 247 26.52 -5.96 13.66
N ALA A 248 27.74 -5.46 13.93
CA ALA A 248 28.87 -6.32 14.27
C ALA A 248 28.65 -7.11 15.57
N ILE A 249 27.98 -6.54 16.58
CA ILE A 249 27.57 -7.23 17.80
C ILE A 249 26.57 -8.33 17.47
N LEU A 250 25.50 -8.02 16.72
CA LEU A 250 24.47 -8.98 16.34
C LEU A 250 25.06 -10.16 15.56
N TYR A 251 25.94 -9.91 14.59
CA TYR A 251 26.56 -10.98 13.80
C TYR A 251 27.44 -11.90 14.65
N ARG A 252 28.16 -11.33 15.61
CA ARG A 252 28.97 -12.10 16.56
C ARG A 252 28.09 -13.00 17.43
N GLU A 253 26.95 -12.51 17.88
CA GLU A 253 26.03 -13.27 18.73
C GLU A 253 25.23 -14.31 17.95
N LEU A 254 24.77 -13.99 16.74
CA LEU A 254 24.13 -14.92 15.81
C LEU A 254 25.02 -16.13 15.51
N LYS A 255 26.32 -15.89 15.31
CA LYS A 255 27.30 -16.96 15.11
C LYS A 255 27.46 -17.88 16.32
N LYS A 256 27.23 -17.38 17.54
CA LYS A 256 27.39 -18.15 18.79
C LYS A 256 26.14 -18.90 19.21
N LYS A 257 24.97 -18.25 19.10
CA LYS A 257 23.70 -18.71 19.71
C LYS A 257 22.67 -19.21 18.69
N GLY A 258 22.92 -19.03 17.40
CA GLY A 258 21.90 -19.26 16.36
C GLY A 258 20.82 -18.18 16.36
N VAL A 259 19.78 -18.37 15.56
CA VAL A 259 18.78 -17.33 15.21
C VAL A 259 17.75 -17.04 16.31
N ARG A 260 17.63 -17.88 17.35
CA ARG A 260 16.41 -17.93 18.18
C ARG A 260 16.24 -16.85 19.27
N ASP A 261 17.24 -16.01 19.56
CA ASP A 261 17.18 -15.17 20.78
C ASP A 261 17.79 -13.76 20.65
N ILE A 262 17.72 -13.17 19.45
CA ILE A 262 18.35 -11.86 19.19
C ILE A 262 17.46 -10.64 19.45
N ARG A 263 16.14 -10.84 19.61
CA ARG A 263 15.17 -9.73 19.73
C ARG A 263 15.29 -8.94 21.05
N HIS A 264 16.05 -9.45 22.01
CA HIS A 264 16.20 -8.85 23.35
C HIS A 264 17.56 -8.18 23.58
N PHE A 265 18.41 -8.06 22.56
CA PHE A 265 19.67 -7.34 22.71
C PHE A 265 19.41 -5.84 22.82
N ARG A 266 19.79 -5.26 23.96
CA ARG A 266 19.83 -3.80 24.11
C ARG A 266 20.99 -3.25 23.30
N LEU A 267 20.67 -2.64 22.16
CA LEU A 267 21.64 -1.97 21.31
C LEU A 267 21.78 -0.50 21.73
N ALA A 268 22.99 0.05 21.62
CA ALA A 268 23.28 1.42 22.01
C ALA A 268 23.26 2.31 20.77
N TRP A 269 22.38 3.32 20.77
CA TRP A 269 22.18 4.24 19.64
C TRP A 269 22.69 5.66 19.90
N ALA A 270 22.85 6.04 21.18
CA ALA A 270 23.54 7.26 21.58
C ALA A 270 25.05 7.03 21.65
N ALA A 271 25.84 8.11 21.45
CA ALA A 271 27.23 8.11 21.85
C ALA A 271 27.27 7.94 23.37
N ASP A 272 27.82 6.82 23.81
CA ASP A 272 28.00 6.51 25.22
C ASP A 272 28.89 7.60 25.83
N ASP A 273 28.29 8.57 26.50
CA ASP A 273 28.94 9.70 27.17
C ASP A 273 29.66 9.27 28.46
N GLY A 274 30.02 7.98 28.56
CA GLY A 274 30.90 7.42 29.59
C GLY A 274 30.41 7.55 31.03
N THR A 275 29.19 8.04 31.26
CA THR A 275 28.70 8.47 32.58
C THR A 275 27.63 7.59 33.21
N THR A 276 27.51 6.31 32.84
CA THR A 276 26.73 5.36 33.64
C THR A 276 27.44 4.04 33.87
N LYS A 277 28.49 4.10 34.70
CA LYS A 277 28.97 2.93 35.44
C LYS A 277 28.03 2.74 36.64
N PRO A 278 27.24 1.65 36.75
CA PRO A 278 26.54 1.36 37.99
C PRO A 278 27.59 1.07 39.07
N ALA A 279 27.51 1.81 40.17
CA ALA A 279 28.29 1.57 41.36
C ALA A 279 28.10 0.10 41.78
N GLY A 280 29.20 -0.64 41.83
CA GLY A 280 29.21 -1.96 42.42
C GLY A 280 28.87 -1.84 43.89
N ASP A 281 27.73 -2.39 44.29
CA ASP A 281 27.43 -2.60 45.69
C ASP A 281 28.19 -3.85 46.14
N SER A 282 29.43 -3.64 46.55
CA SER A 282 30.15 -4.53 47.43
C SER A 282 29.64 -4.29 48.85
N THR A 283 28.69 -5.10 49.30
CA THR A 283 28.45 -5.30 50.73
C THR A 283 28.76 -6.74 51.10
N ASN A 284 30.00 -6.91 51.57
CA ASN A 284 30.34 -7.95 52.54
C ASN A 284 29.71 -7.54 53.89
N GLY A 285 29.00 -8.46 54.51
CA GLY A 285 28.46 -8.37 55.87
C GLY A 285 27.67 -9.63 56.20
#